data_AF-A0A2T2UAF5-F1
#
_entry.id   AF-A0A2T2UAF5-F1
#
_cell.length_a   1.000
_cell.length_b   1.000
_cell.length_c   1.000
_cell.angle_alpha   90.00
_cell.angle_beta   90.00
_cell.angle_gamma   90.00
#
_symmetry.space_group_name_H-M   'P 1'
#
loop_
_entity.id
_entity.type
_entity.pdbx_description
1 polymer ?
#
loop_
_entity_poly.entity_id
_entity_poly.type
_entity_poly.pdbx_seq_one_letter_code
_entity_poly.pdbx_strand_id
1 'polypeptide(L)'
;VRPISGAQEARLIFQGVSRTEDFSESSLLVDVGGGSVEFIVVENDTDVFNVSLKLGAARMTEQFVTTDPLSEDEQARLRAHFKAELEEVLAMCRARGITTLVGSSGTMKSLARVTQEQFGDGSRFAFQQSFPVEDVRTALRWVMQASASEREAHPAIEPKRVDQIGAGAVLLDTLCAGLPSVQNVKVSPNALREGMVVHFIDQNYARLQQMASFRDPRRRSVHEIAYRFKWEENHAQHVAATATFLFDLCRSIYEGPATDAELLEYAALLHDVGYLVTHDEHNEHSRYLVEHADLQGFRSEEVSMMALATYYHRGPFPESSDEYFGRLSPAQQQRVRQLAGLLRVAEGLDRSHFQNVVALRARLTEETLHLLLATKGDPQLEVWAAQEQGALFESAFDRSLRVEPTEIHARTHEGNRPKRAGHRRRSPRDWPPVPGRARPKRGIWMALFSGSRTLARRFKSESEASAAMVTLDWDIERTDGVTLV
;
A
#
# COMPACT_ATOMS: atom_id res chain seq x y z
N VAL A 1 -14.05 13.54 -7.57
CA VAL A 1 -15.01 12.43 -7.74
C VAL A 1 -14.81 11.84 -9.12
N ARG A 2 -14.56 10.53 -9.25
CA ARG A 2 -14.36 9.85 -10.55
C ARG A 2 -15.62 9.04 -10.90
N PRO A 3 -16.38 9.39 -11.96
CA PRO A 3 -17.49 8.55 -12.41
C PRO A 3 -16.96 7.22 -12.94
N ILE A 4 -17.73 6.14 -12.75
CA ILE A 4 -17.44 4.81 -13.27
C ILE A 4 -18.61 4.34 -14.15
N SER A 5 -18.33 3.47 -15.12
CA SER A 5 -19.39 2.87 -15.93
C SER A 5 -20.13 1.79 -15.13
N GLY A 6 -21.36 1.47 -15.54
CA GLY A 6 -22.14 0.41 -14.89
C GLY A 6 -21.46 -0.97 -14.95
N ALA A 7 -20.75 -1.27 -16.05
CA ALA A 7 -19.94 -2.49 -16.15
C ALA A 7 -18.75 -2.50 -15.16
N GLN A 8 -18.11 -1.34 -14.97
CA GLN A 8 -17.05 -1.21 -13.97
C GLN A 8 -17.59 -1.33 -12.54
N GLU A 9 -18.76 -0.75 -12.27
CA GLU A 9 -19.46 -0.88 -10.99
C GLU A 9 -19.80 -2.33 -10.70
N ALA A 10 -20.43 -3.05 -11.64
CA ALA A 10 -20.74 -4.48 -11.51
C ALA A 10 -19.49 -5.33 -11.22
N ARG A 11 -18.39 -5.10 -11.95
CA ARG A 11 -17.13 -5.81 -11.71
C ARG A 11 -16.56 -5.55 -10.32
N LEU A 12 -16.59 -4.30 -9.85
CA LEU A 12 -16.11 -3.95 -8.51
C LEU A 12 -17.01 -4.56 -7.43
N ILE A 13 -18.34 -4.51 -7.60
CA ILE A 13 -19.30 -5.18 -6.70
C ILE A 13 -18.98 -6.66 -6.59
N PHE A 14 -18.79 -7.35 -7.72
CA PHE A 14 -18.40 -8.76 -7.74
C PHE A 14 -17.10 -9.01 -6.97
N GLN A 15 -16.07 -8.18 -7.17
CA GLN A 15 -14.81 -8.28 -6.42
C GLN A 15 -14.98 -8.11 -4.91
N GLY A 16 -15.90 -7.26 -4.48
CA GLY A 16 -16.21 -7.03 -3.06
C GLY A 16 -16.98 -8.20 -2.43
N VAL A 17 -18.03 -8.64 -3.12
CA VAL A 17 -18.94 -9.72 -2.67
C VAL A 17 -18.23 -11.06 -2.60
N SER A 18 -17.34 -11.36 -3.56
CA SER A 18 -16.54 -12.60 -3.60
C SER A 18 -15.54 -12.75 -2.42
N ARG A 19 -15.48 -11.76 -1.51
CA ARG A 19 -14.69 -11.86 -0.27
C ARG A 19 -15.51 -12.37 0.92
N THR A 20 -16.82 -12.42 0.80
CA THR A 20 -17.74 -12.85 1.87
C THR A 20 -18.66 -13.99 1.44
N GLU A 21 -18.91 -14.12 0.14
CA GLU A 21 -19.71 -15.19 -0.43
C GLU A 21 -18.82 -16.17 -1.19
N ASP A 22 -19.10 -17.46 -1.03
CA ASP A 22 -18.58 -18.54 -1.86
C ASP A 22 -19.54 -18.77 -3.03
N PHE A 23 -19.04 -18.72 -4.26
CA PHE A 23 -19.81 -18.94 -5.48
C PHE A 23 -19.53 -20.33 -6.08
N SER A 24 -19.43 -21.33 -5.18
CA SER A 24 -19.41 -22.75 -5.54
C SER A 24 -20.70 -23.21 -6.24
N GLU A 25 -21.83 -22.56 -5.94
CA GLU A 25 -23.09 -22.73 -6.68
C GLU A 25 -23.27 -21.63 -7.73
N SER A 26 -23.85 -22.00 -8.89
CA SER A 26 -24.18 -21.02 -9.93
C SER A 26 -25.23 -20.03 -9.41
N SER A 27 -24.87 -18.75 -9.36
CA SER A 27 -25.59 -17.74 -8.60
C SER A 27 -25.84 -16.47 -9.43
N LEU A 28 -26.97 -15.80 -9.17
CA LEU A 28 -27.22 -14.44 -9.65
C LEU A 28 -26.94 -13.46 -8.51
N LEU A 29 -25.92 -12.64 -8.66
CA LEU A 29 -25.65 -11.50 -7.80
C LEU A 29 -26.43 -10.26 -8.28
N VAL A 30 -27.14 -9.62 -7.35
CA VAL A 30 -28.00 -8.45 -7.59
C VAL A 30 -27.66 -7.34 -6.60
N ASP A 31 -27.11 -6.23 -7.09
CA ASP A 31 -26.90 -5.02 -6.29
C ASP A 31 -27.99 -3.99 -6.59
N VAL A 32 -28.85 -3.73 -5.59
CA VAL A 32 -29.97 -2.80 -5.76
C VAL A 32 -29.59 -1.41 -5.28
N GLY A 33 -29.15 -0.57 -6.22
CA GLY A 33 -28.92 0.86 -6.03
C GLY A 33 -30.20 1.70 -6.07
N GLY A 34 -30.03 3.02 -5.91
CA GLY A 34 -31.14 3.98 -6.05
C GLY A 34 -31.47 4.30 -7.52
N GLY A 35 -30.43 4.42 -8.36
CA GLY A 35 -30.57 4.81 -9.76
C GLY A 35 -30.43 3.67 -10.77
N SER A 36 -29.67 2.63 -10.45
CA SER A 36 -29.47 1.41 -11.26
C SER A 36 -29.51 0.16 -10.39
N VAL A 37 -29.54 -0.99 -11.06
CA VAL A 37 -29.36 -2.31 -10.48
C VAL A 37 -28.33 -3.05 -11.32
N GLU A 38 -27.33 -3.59 -10.67
CA GLU A 38 -26.31 -4.41 -11.30
C GLU A 38 -26.67 -5.89 -11.14
N PHE A 39 -26.68 -6.62 -12.26
CA PHE A 39 -26.92 -8.06 -12.32
C PHE A 39 -25.65 -8.73 -12.79
N ILE A 40 -25.15 -9.69 -12.01
CA ILE A 40 -23.93 -10.43 -12.31
C ILE A 40 -24.24 -11.92 -12.17
N VAL A 41 -24.10 -12.67 -13.27
CA VAL A 41 -24.23 -14.12 -13.26
C VAL A 41 -22.86 -14.70 -12.97
N VAL A 42 -22.77 -15.51 -11.92
CA VAL A 42 -21.53 -16.10 -11.42
C VAL A 42 -21.61 -17.62 -11.55
N GLU A 43 -20.56 -18.20 -12.13
CA GLU A 43 -20.37 -19.64 -12.27
C GLU A 43 -18.90 -19.98 -11.99
N ASN A 44 -18.63 -20.96 -11.11
CA ASN A 44 -17.28 -21.38 -10.72
C ASN A 44 -16.39 -20.18 -10.30
N ASP A 45 -16.87 -19.37 -9.34
CA ASP A 45 -16.20 -18.14 -8.86
C ASP A 45 -15.82 -17.13 -9.96
N THR A 46 -16.50 -17.17 -11.11
CA THR A 46 -16.23 -16.30 -12.25
C THR A 46 -17.49 -15.57 -12.70
N ASP A 47 -17.37 -14.26 -12.87
CA ASP A 47 -18.33 -13.41 -13.60
C ASP A 47 -18.37 -13.87 -15.08
N VAL A 48 -19.50 -14.48 -15.47
CA VAL A 48 -19.72 -14.96 -16.85
C VAL A 48 -20.68 -14.06 -17.65
N PHE A 49 -21.36 -13.15 -16.98
CA PHE A 49 -22.22 -12.12 -17.57
C PHE A 49 -22.49 -11.04 -16.53
N ASN A 50 -22.43 -9.78 -16.94
CA ASN A 50 -22.85 -8.67 -16.10
C ASN A 50 -23.53 -7.56 -16.91
N VAL A 51 -24.51 -6.90 -16.29
CA VAL A 51 -25.20 -5.75 -16.87
C VAL A 51 -25.67 -4.79 -15.76
N SER A 52 -25.66 -3.49 -16.06
CA SER A 52 -26.23 -2.44 -15.20
C SER A 52 -27.46 -1.85 -15.88
N LEU A 53 -28.62 -2.01 -15.26
CA LEU A 53 -29.90 -1.55 -15.80
C LEU A 53 -30.43 -0.38 -14.98
N LYS A 54 -31.18 0.53 -15.61
CA LYS A 54 -31.76 1.71 -14.96
C LYS A 54 -33.05 1.35 -14.20
N LEU A 55 -32.94 0.41 -13.26
CA LEU A 55 -34.02 -0.20 -12.49
C LEU A 55 -33.94 0.08 -10.99
N GLY A 56 -33.13 1.07 -10.58
CA GLY A 56 -32.86 1.34 -9.17
C GLY A 56 -34.13 1.69 -8.37
N ALA A 57 -34.11 1.38 -7.06
CA ALA A 57 -35.31 1.47 -6.22
C ALA A 57 -35.93 2.88 -6.18
N ALA A 58 -35.12 3.93 -6.04
CA ALA A 58 -35.61 5.32 -6.02
C ALA A 58 -36.21 5.72 -7.37
N ARG A 59 -35.53 5.36 -8.48
CA ARG A 59 -36.00 5.63 -9.83
C ARG A 59 -37.33 4.95 -10.12
N MET A 60 -37.47 3.69 -9.74
CA MET A 60 -38.70 2.93 -9.95
C MET A 60 -39.84 3.44 -9.07
N THR A 61 -39.56 3.84 -7.83
CA THR A 61 -40.54 4.52 -6.98
C THR A 61 -41.02 5.81 -7.62
N GLU A 62 -40.11 6.69 -8.06
CA GLU A 62 -40.44 7.97 -8.69
C GLU A 62 -41.31 7.81 -9.95
N GLN A 63 -41.05 6.77 -10.74
CA GLN A 63 -41.75 6.55 -12.02
C GLN A 63 -43.10 5.84 -11.87
N PHE A 64 -43.26 4.95 -10.89
CA PHE A 64 -44.41 4.05 -10.84
C PHE A 64 -45.27 4.18 -9.59
N VAL A 65 -44.74 4.71 -8.48
CA VAL A 65 -45.41 4.70 -7.17
C VAL A 65 -45.99 6.07 -6.85
N THR A 66 -47.30 6.11 -6.62
CA THR A 66 -48.09 7.29 -6.29
C THR A 66 -49.01 7.07 -5.08
N THR A 67 -49.18 5.82 -4.64
CA THR A 67 -50.01 5.46 -3.49
C THR A 67 -49.19 4.81 -2.37
N ASP A 68 -49.71 4.89 -1.13
CA ASP A 68 -49.16 4.24 0.05
C ASP A 68 -50.30 3.58 0.87
N PRO A 69 -50.30 2.25 1.05
CA PRO A 69 -49.39 1.24 0.49
C PRO A 69 -49.39 1.18 -1.05
N LEU A 70 -48.42 0.44 -1.65
CA LEU A 70 -48.39 0.24 -3.11
C LEU A 70 -49.66 -0.48 -3.58
N SER A 71 -50.42 0.17 -4.47
CA SER A 71 -51.63 -0.42 -5.05
C SER A 71 -51.32 -1.64 -5.94
N GLU A 72 -52.31 -2.52 -6.13
CA GLU A 72 -52.15 -3.70 -6.99
C GLU A 72 -51.83 -3.34 -8.45
N ASP A 73 -52.40 -2.25 -8.97
CA ASP A 73 -52.11 -1.74 -10.31
C ASP A 73 -50.64 -1.29 -10.45
N GLU A 74 -50.13 -0.54 -9.48
CA GLU A 74 -48.73 -0.11 -9.46
C GLU A 74 -47.78 -1.30 -9.38
N GLN A 75 -48.10 -2.28 -8.53
CA GLN A 75 -47.34 -3.54 -8.46
C GLN A 75 -47.36 -4.28 -9.80
N ALA A 76 -48.52 -4.37 -10.46
CA ALA A 76 -48.65 -5.02 -11.77
C ALA A 76 -47.84 -4.31 -12.86
N ARG A 77 -47.89 -2.96 -12.90
CA ARG A 77 -47.11 -2.16 -13.85
C ARG A 77 -45.60 -2.28 -13.62
N LEU A 78 -45.15 -2.23 -12.36
CA LEU A 78 -43.74 -2.47 -12.01
C LEU A 78 -43.28 -3.87 -12.43
N ARG A 79 -44.06 -4.92 -12.12
CA ARG A 79 -43.76 -6.30 -12.53
C ARG A 79 -43.66 -6.43 -14.04
N ALA A 80 -44.58 -5.82 -14.79
CA ALA A 80 -44.57 -5.85 -16.24
C ALA A 80 -43.31 -5.15 -16.81
N HIS A 81 -42.95 -3.99 -16.26
CA HIS A 81 -41.73 -3.28 -16.63
C HIS A 81 -40.47 -4.09 -16.34
N PHE A 82 -40.33 -4.63 -15.12
CA PHE A 82 -39.20 -5.48 -14.77
C PHE A 82 -39.13 -6.73 -15.64
N LYS A 83 -40.24 -7.41 -15.92
CA LYS A 83 -40.22 -8.58 -16.82
C LYS A 83 -39.68 -8.25 -18.21
N ALA A 84 -40.05 -7.09 -18.76
CA ALA A 84 -39.57 -6.66 -20.07
C ALA A 84 -38.06 -6.37 -20.05
N GLU A 85 -37.59 -5.60 -19.07
CA GLU A 85 -36.18 -5.18 -18.98
C GLU A 85 -35.24 -6.30 -18.53
N LEU A 86 -35.75 -7.30 -17.79
CA LEU A 86 -34.94 -8.40 -17.25
C LEU A 86 -34.87 -9.62 -18.16
N GLU A 87 -35.52 -9.64 -19.34
CA GLU A 87 -35.62 -10.86 -20.15
C GLU A 87 -34.23 -11.44 -20.51
N GLU A 88 -33.27 -10.60 -20.87
CA GLU A 88 -31.90 -11.04 -21.15
C GLU A 88 -31.23 -11.67 -19.90
N VAL A 89 -31.35 -11.01 -18.74
CA VAL A 89 -30.80 -11.51 -17.47
C VAL A 89 -31.44 -12.86 -17.11
N LEU A 90 -32.76 -12.95 -17.20
CA LEU A 90 -33.51 -14.16 -16.89
C LEU A 90 -33.18 -15.30 -17.86
N ALA A 91 -33.04 -15.01 -19.16
CA ALA A 91 -32.63 -16.00 -20.15
C ALA A 91 -31.23 -16.54 -19.85
N MET A 92 -30.27 -15.66 -19.50
CA MET A 92 -28.92 -16.05 -19.11
C MET A 92 -28.89 -16.91 -17.85
N CYS A 93 -29.71 -16.58 -16.85
CA CYS A 93 -29.84 -17.34 -15.63
C CYS A 93 -30.47 -18.73 -15.87
N ARG A 94 -31.53 -18.81 -16.67
CA ARG A 94 -32.18 -20.09 -17.02
C ARG A 94 -31.22 -21.00 -17.80
N ALA A 95 -30.47 -20.45 -18.75
CA ALA A 95 -29.51 -21.21 -19.54
C ALA A 95 -28.37 -21.81 -18.69
N ARG A 96 -28.01 -21.16 -17.57
CA ARG A 96 -26.96 -21.60 -16.64
C ARG A 96 -27.48 -22.32 -15.39
N GLY A 97 -28.79 -22.53 -15.30
CA GLY A 97 -29.39 -23.26 -14.18
C GLY A 97 -29.13 -22.61 -12.82
N ILE A 98 -29.23 -21.29 -12.72
CA ILE A 98 -28.99 -20.56 -11.46
C ILE A 98 -29.95 -21.04 -10.36
N THR A 99 -29.38 -21.40 -9.20
CA THR A 99 -30.12 -21.95 -8.05
C THR A 99 -30.13 -21.03 -6.83
N THR A 100 -29.27 -20.01 -6.83
CA THR A 100 -29.08 -19.12 -5.68
C THR A 100 -29.06 -17.66 -6.13
N LEU A 101 -29.79 -16.80 -5.41
CA LEU A 101 -29.73 -15.35 -5.59
C LEU A 101 -28.93 -14.74 -4.45
N VAL A 102 -27.93 -13.92 -4.77
CA VAL A 102 -27.13 -13.19 -3.79
C VAL A 102 -27.44 -11.71 -3.94
N GLY A 103 -28.00 -11.09 -2.90
CA GLY A 103 -28.26 -9.66 -2.87
C GLY A 103 -27.11 -8.85 -2.27
N SER A 104 -26.92 -7.61 -2.71
CA SER A 104 -26.07 -6.63 -2.04
C SER A 104 -26.73 -5.24 -2.01
N SER A 105 -26.07 -4.29 -1.34
CA SER A 105 -26.58 -2.94 -1.07
C SER A 105 -27.75 -2.86 -0.08
N GLY A 106 -28.19 -1.63 0.22
CA GLY A 106 -29.07 -1.34 1.35
C GLY A 106 -30.48 -1.91 1.22
N THR A 107 -31.05 -1.93 0.01
CA THR A 107 -32.40 -2.46 -0.23
C THR A 107 -32.44 -3.97 0.04
N MET A 108 -31.52 -4.75 -0.53
CA MET A 108 -31.42 -6.20 -0.27
C MET A 108 -31.17 -6.50 1.20
N LYS A 109 -30.31 -5.70 1.87
CA LYS A 109 -30.05 -5.85 3.31
C LYS A 109 -31.29 -5.62 4.17
N SER A 110 -32.10 -4.62 3.88
CA SER A 110 -33.36 -4.39 4.60
C SER A 110 -34.37 -5.51 4.35
N LEU A 111 -34.52 -5.97 3.10
CA LEU A 111 -35.44 -7.08 2.77
C LEU A 111 -35.03 -8.40 3.45
N ALA A 112 -33.73 -8.70 3.51
CA ALA A 112 -33.23 -9.86 4.25
C ALA A 112 -33.47 -9.75 5.76
N ARG A 113 -33.29 -8.57 6.35
CA ARG A 113 -33.59 -8.35 7.78
C ARG A 113 -35.09 -8.50 8.08
N VAL A 114 -35.97 -8.01 7.20
CA VAL A 114 -37.43 -8.23 7.33
C VAL A 114 -37.75 -9.72 7.26
N THR A 115 -37.13 -10.44 6.32
CA THR A 115 -37.29 -11.90 6.21
C THR A 115 -36.79 -12.61 7.48
N GLN A 116 -35.64 -12.20 8.03
CA GLN A 116 -35.08 -12.75 9.26
C GLN A 116 -35.97 -12.49 10.49
N GLU A 117 -36.55 -11.29 10.64
CA GLU A 117 -37.45 -11.02 11.77
C GLU A 117 -38.73 -11.88 11.70
N GLN A 118 -39.20 -12.22 10.50
CA GLN A 118 -40.40 -13.03 10.32
C GLN A 118 -40.15 -14.55 10.42
N PHE A 119 -39.03 -15.03 9.88
CA PHE A 119 -38.77 -16.46 9.66
C PHE A 119 -37.43 -16.96 10.22
N GLY A 120 -36.61 -16.06 10.77
CA GLY A 120 -35.30 -16.42 11.30
C GLY A 120 -35.38 -17.28 12.56
N ASP A 121 -34.29 -17.99 12.83
CA ASP A 121 -34.08 -18.84 14.01
C ASP A 121 -33.71 -18.06 15.29
N GLY A 122 -33.90 -16.74 15.30
CA GLY A 122 -33.44 -15.84 16.37
C GLY A 122 -31.95 -15.48 16.31
N SER A 123 -31.22 -15.92 15.28
CA SER A 123 -29.86 -15.43 14.99
C SER A 123 -29.87 -13.94 14.67
N ARG A 124 -28.85 -13.21 15.13
CA ARG A 124 -28.66 -11.78 14.84
C ARG A 124 -27.94 -11.51 13.51
N PHE A 125 -27.58 -12.54 12.76
CA PHE A 125 -26.68 -12.43 11.61
C PHE A 125 -27.39 -12.67 10.27
N ALA A 126 -28.27 -11.74 9.84
CA ALA A 126 -29.00 -11.82 8.56
C ALA A 126 -28.12 -12.12 7.35
N PHE A 127 -26.87 -11.64 7.36
CA PHE A 127 -25.93 -11.73 6.25
C PHE A 127 -25.05 -12.99 6.28
N GLN A 128 -25.35 -13.93 7.17
CA GLN A 128 -24.71 -15.26 7.25
C GLN A 128 -25.74 -16.38 7.05
N GLN A 129 -26.96 -16.02 6.65
CA GLN A 129 -28.06 -16.94 6.45
C GLN A 129 -28.47 -17.02 4.98
N SER A 130 -29.02 -18.19 4.64
CA SER A 130 -29.67 -18.46 3.37
C SER A 130 -31.15 -18.61 3.66
N PHE A 131 -31.97 -17.77 3.02
CA PHE A 131 -33.42 -17.79 3.23
C PHE A 131 -34.09 -18.58 2.10
N PRO A 132 -34.99 -19.53 2.41
CA PRO A 132 -35.85 -20.15 1.41
C PRO A 132 -36.61 -19.09 0.62
N VAL A 133 -36.70 -19.25 -0.70
CA VAL A 133 -37.37 -18.26 -1.57
C VAL A 133 -38.81 -17.99 -1.15
N GLU A 134 -39.54 -18.98 -0.65
CA GLU A 134 -40.94 -18.80 -0.22
C GLU A 134 -41.07 -17.89 1.01
N ASP A 135 -40.14 -17.98 1.96
CA ASP A 135 -40.09 -17.11 3.14
C ASP A 135 -39.79 -15.67 2.71
N VAL A 136 -38.81 -15.51 1.83
CA VAL A 136 -38.45 -14.21 1.24
C VAL A 136 -39.66 -13.62 0.54
N ARG A 137 -40.32 -14.36 -0.35
CA ARG A 137 -41.50 -13.87 -1.08
C ARG A 137 -42.65 -13.50 -0.15
N THR A 138 -42.79 -14.17 0.99
CA THR A 138 -43.77 -13.80 2.02
C THR A 138 -43.43 -12.47 2.68
N ALA A 139 -42.17 -12.28 3.06
CA ALA A 139 -41.69 -10.99 3.57
C ALA A 139 -41.84 -9.86 2.54
N LEU A 140 -41.56 -10.12 1.26
CA LEU A 140 -41.74 -9.13 0.19
C LEU A 140 -43.20 -8.70 0.03
N ARG A 141 -44.16 -9.65 0.12
CA ARG A 141 -45.60 -9.32 0.09
C ARG A 141 -45.98 -8.38 1.22
N TRP A 142 -45.49 -8.62 2.43
CA TRP A 142 -45.71 -7.70 3.55
C TRP A 142 -45.14 -6.30 3.25
N VAL A 143 -43.91 -6.20 2.75
CA VAL A 143 -43.29 -4.89 2.42
C VAL A 143 -44.10 -4.12 1.37
N MET A 144 -44.66 -4.80 0.38
CA MET A 144 -45.48 -4.20 -0.68
C MET A 144 -46.84 -3.72 -0.16
N GLN A 145 -47.42 -4.39 0.84
CA GLN A 145 -48.75 -4.11 1.39
C GLN A 145 -48.75 -3.22 2.63
N ALA A 146 -47.60 -3.05 3.29
CA ALA A 146 -47.44 -2.14 4.41
C ALA A 146 -47.46 -0.68 3.94
N SER A 147 -47.99 0.21 4.76
CA SER A 147 -47.86 1.67 4.60
C SER A 147 -46.45 2.15 4.96
N ALA A 148 -46.11 3.38 4.59
CA ALA A 148 -44.85 4.01 4.96
C ALA A 148 -44.69 4.06 6.48
N SER A 149 -45.77 4.36 7.21
CA SER A 149 -45.76 4.37 8.68
C SER A 149 -45.47 2.99 9.29
N GLU A 150 -46.07 1.93 8.73
CA GLU A 150 -45.79 0.56 9.19
C GLU A 150 -44.36 0.11 8.83
N ARG A 151 -43.87 0.48 7.65
CA ARG A 151 -42.48 0.23 7.24
C ARG A 151 -41.49 0.97 8.13
N GLU A 152 -41.77 2.22 8.48
CA GLU A 152 -40.93 3.05 9.36
C GLU A 152 -40.90 2.50 10.80
N ALA A 153 -42.03 1.98 11.29
CA ALA A 153 -42.11 1.35 12.60
C ALA A 153 -41.36 -0.01 12.67
N HIS A 154 -41.04 -0.62 11.53
CA HIS A 154 -40.39 -1.93 11.49
C HIS A 154 -38.87 -1.82 11.69
N PRO A 155 -38.28 -2.45 12.73
CA PRO A 155 -36.88 -2.24 13.13
C PRO A 155 -35.84 -2.66 12.07
N ALA A 156 -36.21 -3.57 11.16
CA ALA A 156 -35.35 -4.02 10.06
C ALA A 156 -35.17 -3.01 8.90
N ILE A 157 -36.03 -1.99 8.80
CA ILE A 157 -36.06 -1.04 7.68
C ILE A 157 -35.40 0.26 8.12
N GLU A 158 -34.33 0.66 7.43
CA GLU A 158 -33.67 1.94 7.70
C GLU A 158 -34.56 3.11 7.23
N PRO A 159 -34.65 4.24 7.97
CA PRO A 159 -35.55 5.35 7.62
C PRO A 159 -35.42 5.83 6.17
N LYS A 160 -34.19 5.96 5.67
CA LYS A 160 -33.89 6.34 4.26
C LYS A 160 -34.37 5.34 3.19
N ARG A 161 -34.93 4.19 3.59
CA ARG A 161 -35.42 3.13 2.70
C ARG A 161 -36.94 3.05 2.66
N VAL A 162 -37.65 3.67 3.61
CA VAL A 162 -39.10 3.55 3.78
C VAL A 162 -39.86 3.79 2.48
N ASP A 163 -39.51 4.85 1.75
CA ASP A 163 -40.25 5.26 0.54
C ASP A 163 -39.95 4.38 -0.69
N GLN A 164 -38.74 3.79 -0.75
CA GLN A 164 -38.25 3.13 -1.95
C GLN A 164 -38.16 1.59 -1.84
N ILE A 165 -38.30 1.02 -0.64
CA ILE A 165 -38.15 -0.42 -0.43
C ILE A 165 -39.27 -1.23 -1.10
N GLY A 166 -40.47 -0.65 -1.27
CA GLY A 166 -41.59 -1.28 -1.97
C GLY A 166 -41.27 -1.65 -3.42
N ALA A 167 -40.70 -0.72 -4.20
CA ALA A 167 -40.26 -1.00 -5.57
C ALA A 167 -39.14 -2.06 -5.61
N GLY A 168 -38.22 -2.02 -4.64
CA GLY A 168 -37.21 -3.07 -4.46
C GLY A 168 -37.80 -4.44 -4.14
N ALA A 169 -38.87 -4.50 -3.37
CA ALA A 169 -39.58 -5.75 -3.06
C ALA A 169 -40.25 -6.33 -4.31
N VAL A 170 -40.87 -5.48 -5.15
CA VAL A 170 -41.45 -5.91 -6.43
C VAL A 170 -40.38 -6.46 -7.38
N LEU A 171 -39.19 -5.82 -7.44
CA LEU A 171 -38.06 -6.30 -8.24
C LEU A 171 -37.63 -7.72 -7.81
N LEU A 172 -37.36 -7.91 -6.52
CA LEU A 172 -36.91 -9.21 -6.01
C LEU A 172 -37.97 -10.29 -6.20
N ASP A 173 -39.25 -10.00 -5.96
CA ASP A 173 -40.33 -10.96 -6.19
C ASP A 173 -40.48 -11.31 -7.69
N THR A 174 -40.20 -10.35 -8.58
CA THR A 174 -40.19 -10.59 -10.03
C THR A 174 -39.03 -11.49 -10.44
N LEU A 175 -37.84 -11.31 -9.87
CA LEU A 175 -36.69 -12.20 -10.10
C LEU A 175 -36.97 -13.62 -9.60
N CYS A 176 -37.45 -13.77 -8.36
CA CYS A 176 -37.80 -15.08 -7.80
C CYS A 176 -38.86 -15.80 -8.64
N ALA A 177 -39.90 -15.08 -9.08
CA ALA A 177 -40.93 -15.66 -9.95
C ALA A 177 -40.42 -16.01 -11.36
N GLY A 178 -39.46 -15.26 -11.89
CA GLY A 178 -38.84 -15.49 -13.20
C GLY A 178 -37.79 -16.61 -13.22
N LEU A 179 -37.33 -17.05 -12.05
CA LEU A 179 -36.27 -18.03 -11.85
C LEU A 179 -36.73 -19.16 -10.93
N PRO A 180 -37.60 -20.08 -11.40
CA PRO A 180 -38.17 -21.14 -10.55
C PRO A 180 -37.15 -22.15 -10.02
N SER A 181 -35.93 -22.18 -10.57
CA SER A 181 -34.83 -23.01 -10.07
C SER A 181 -34.13 -22.41 -8.85
N VAL A 182 -34.35 -21.12 -8.54
CA VAL A 182 -33.78 -20.47 -7.37
C VAL A 182 -34.50 -20.97 -6.13
N GLN A 183 -33.75 -21.56 -5.20
CA GLN A 183 -34.29 -22.12 -3.96
C GLN A 183 -33.98 -21.22 -2.76
N ASN A 184 -32.92 -20.43 -2.88
CA ASN A 184 -32.34 -19.69 -1.77
C ASN A 184 -31.97 -18.26 -2.15
N VAL A 185 -32.18 -17.33 -1.22
CA VAL A 185 -31.69 -15.96 -1.29
C VAL A 185 -30.71 -15.71 -0.15
N LYS A 186 -29.53 -15.22 -0.49
CA LYS A 186 -28.47 -14.79 0.43
C LYS A 186 -28.27 -13.28 0.29
N VAL A 187 -27.67 -12.64 1.30
CA VAL A 187 -27.28 -11.23 1.19
C VAL A 187 -25.88 -11.02 1.73
N SER A 188 -25.03 -10.46 0.86
CA SER A 188 -23.66 -10.10 1.19
C SER A 188 -23.59 -8.81 2.01
N PRO A 189 -22.74 -8.74 3.05
CA PRO A 189 -22.43 -7.50 3.73
C PRO A 189 -21.56 -6.56 2.87
N ASN A 190 -20.82 -7.10 1.89
CA ASN A 190 -19.95 -6.34 0.99
C ASN A 190 -20.67 -5.93 -0.30
N ALA A 191 -20.21 -4.85 -0.93
CA ALA A 191 -20.66 -4.36 -2.22
C ALA A 191 -19.53 -3.58 -2.93
N LEU A 192 -19.88 -2.51 -3.65
CA LEU A 192 -18.95 -1.66 -4.41
C LEU A 192 -17.77 -1.13 -3.58
N ARG A 193 -18.01 -0.64 -2.36
CA ARG A 193 -16.97 0.03 -1.56
C ARG A 193 -15.83 -0.92 -1.20
N GLU A 194 -16.18 -2.12 -0.77
CA GLU A 194 -15.20 -3.16 -0.45
C GLU A 194 -14.50 -3.63 -1.72
N GLY A 195 -15.24 -3.76 -2.82
CA GLY A 195 -14.70 -4.01 -4.16
C GLY A 195 -13.64 -3.01 -4.61
N MET A 196 -13.87 -1.71 -4.38
CA MET A 196 -12.90 -0.66 -4.70
C MET A 196 -11.60 -0.79 -3.89
N VAL A 197 -11.69 -1.17 -2.62
CA VAL A 197 -10.51 -1.39 -1.76
C VAL A 197 -9.72 -2.59 -2.26
N VAL A 198 -10.39 -3.71 -2.53
CA VAL A 198 -9.77 -4.93 -3.09
C VAL A 198 -9.10 -4.61 -4.42
N HIS A 199 -9.82 -3.94 -5.33
CA HIS A 199 -9.27 -3.52 -6.61
C HIS A 199 -8.02 -2.65 -6.44
N PHE A 200 -8.05 -1.66 -5.53
CA PHE A 200 -6.90 -0.82 -5.27
C PHE A 200 -5.70 -1.64 -4.76
N ILE A 201 -5.92 -2.56 -3.82
CA ILE A 201 -4.87 -3.44 -3.30
C ILE A 201 -4.28 -4.29 -4.43
N ASP A 202 -5.12 -4.94 -5.23
CA ASP A 202 -4.68 -5.80 -6.34
C ASP A 202 -3.86 -5.02 -7.37
N GLN A 203 -4.28 -3.80 -7.72
CA GLN A 203 -3.55 -2.94 -8.67
C GLN A 203 -2.27 -2.34 -8.09
N ASN A 204 -2.14 -2.25 -6.76
CA ASN A 204 -1.01 -1.60 -6.09
C ASN A 204 -0.18 -2.57 -5.24
N TYR A 205 -0.38 -3.88 -5.39
CA TYR A 205 0.13 -4.87 -4.45
C TYR A 205 1.64 -4.79 -4.26
N ALA A 206 2.41 -4.72 -5.35
CA ALA A 206 3.87 -4.62 -5.31
C ALA A 206 4.34 -3.38 -4.53
N ARG A 207 3.75 -2.21 -4.83
CA ARG A 207 4.06 -0.96 -4.14
C ARG A 207 3.70 -1.03 -2.65
N LEU A 208 2.52 -1.58 -2.32
CA LEU A 208 2.07 -1.72 -0.93
C LEU A 208 2.97 -2.68 -0.14
N GLN A 209 3.42 -3.77 -0.75
CA GLN A 209 4.38 -4.70 -0.15
C GLN A 209 5.72 -4.03 0.11
N GLN A 210 6.26 -3.31 -0.87
CA GLN A 210 7.50 -2.53 -0.69
C GLN A 210 7.38 -1.53 0.45
N MET A 211 6.20 -0.93 0.68
CA MET A 211 6.03 0.08 1.73
C MET A 211 5.73 -0.53 3.11
N ALA A 212 5.31 -1.79 3.17
CA ALA A 212 4.90 -2.44 4.40
C ALA A 212 6.06 -2.66 5.40
N SER A 213 7.31 -2.66 4.91
CA SER A 213 8.51 -2.73 5.74
C SER A 213 8.72 -1.47 6.58
N PHE A 214 8.26 -0.32 6.12
CA PHE A 214 8.45 0.97 6.80
C PHE A 214 7.31 1.25 7.78
N ARG A 215 7.56 0.99 9.07
CA ARG A 215 6.61 1.27 10.16
C ARG A 215 6.60 2.74 10.59
N ASP A 216 7.75 3.41 10.49
CA ASP A 216 7.87 4.82 10.79
C ASP A 216 7.23 5.67 9.67
N PRO A 217 6.25 6.53 9.96
CA PRO A 217 5.61 7.38 8.97
C PRO A 217 6.58 8.32 8.25
N ARG A 218 7.64 8.80 8.91
CA ARG A 218 8.64 9.68 8.31
C ARG A 218 9.39 8.95 7.20
N ARG A 219 10.08 7.85 7.55
CA ARG A 219 10.76 6.97 6.58
C ARG A 219 9.82 6.50 5.47
N ARG A 220 8.61 6.06 5.83
CA ARG A 220 7.63 5.58 4.84
C ARG A 220 7.28 6.67 3.82
N SER A 221 7.02 7.90 4.25
CA SER A 221 6.66 8.99 3.34
C SER A 221 7.80 9.37 2.40
N VAL A 222 9.05 9.35 2.88
CA VAL A 222 10.26 9.57 2.07
C VAL A 222 10.39 8.49 0.99
N HIS A 223 10.29 7.21 1.38
CA HIS A 223 10.34 6.12 0.40
C HIS A 223 9.17 6.19 -0.59
N GLU A 224 7.95 6.53 -0.16
CA GLU A 224 6.81 6.68 -1.07
C GLU A 224 7.06 7.72 -2.17
N ILE A 225 7.77 8.81 -1.86
CA ILE A 225 8.20 9.83 -2.84
C ILE A 225 9.30 9.28 -3.74
N ALA A 226 10.35 8.71 -3.17
CA ALA A 226 11.44 8.07 -3.90
C ALA A 226 10.95 7.04 -4.94
N TYR A 227 10.05 6.14 -4.56
CA TYR A 227 9.46 5.15 -5.46
C TYR A 227 8.56 5.79 -6.52
N ARG A 228 7.80 6.83 -6.15
CA ARG A 228 6.95 7.57 -7.10
C ARG A 228 7.77 8.25 -8.20
N PHE A 229 8.92 8.80 -7.83
CA PHE A 229 9.82 9.52 -8.74
C PHE A 229 10.94 8.66 -9.33
N LYS A 230 10.91 7.34 -9.07
CA LYS A 230 11.85 6.35 -9.64
C LYS A 230 13.31 6.71 -9.36
N TRP A 231 13.63 6.94 -8.09
CA TRP A 231 15.00 7.21 -7.65
C TRP A 231 16.01 6.15 -8.14
N GLU A 232 17.30 6.50 -8.17
CA GLU A 232 18.36 5.53 -8.36
C GLU A 232 18.75 4.90 -7.02
N GLU A 233 18.07 3.82 -6.65
CA GLU A 233 18.10 3.26 -5.30
C GLU A 233 19.51 2.98 -4.76
N ASN A 234 20.37 2.31 -5.55
CA ASN A 234 21.71 1.94 -5.11
C ASN A 234 22.57 3.17 -4.83
N HIS A 235 22.52 4.15 -5.73
CA HIS A 235 23.26 5.39 -5.62
C HIS A 235 22.77 6.21 -4.42
N ALA A 236 21.46 6.47 -4.34
CA ALA A 236 20.86 7.22 -3.24
C ALA A 236 21.14 6.60 -1.86
N GLN A 237 21.05 5.27 -1.74
CA GLN A 237 21.39 4.56 -0.50
C GLN A 237 22.88 4.67 -0.16
N HIS A 238 23.77 4.57 -1.15
CA HIS A 238 25.20 4.68 -0.94
C HIS A 238 25.61 6.09 -0.50
N VAL A 239 25.05 7.12 -1.13
CA VAL A 239 25.24 8.52 -0.73
C VAL A 239 24.67 8.78 0.66
N ALA A 240 23.48 8.28 0.98
CA ALA A 240 22.87 8.44 2.31
C ALA A 240 23.71 7.78 3.42
N ALA A 241 24.21 6.56 3.19
CA ALA A 241 25.07 5.85 4.14
C ALA A 241 26.40 6.58 4.34
N THR A 242 26.99 7.11 3.26
CA THR A 242 28.23 7.90 3.33
C THR A 242 28.01 9.23 4.06
N ALA A 243 26.93 9.95 3.74
CA ALA A 243 26.63 11.25 4.35
C ALA A 243 26.36 11.12 5.86
N THR A 244 25.62 10.10 6.28
CA THR A 244 25.35 9.82 7.69
C THR A 244 26.60 9.36 8.45
N PHE A 245 27.48 8.57 7.82
CA PHE A 245 28.80 8.26 8.37
C PHE A 245 29.64 9.53 8.63
N LEU A 246 29.71 10.42 7.63
CA LEU A 246 30.43 11.69 7.77
C LEU A 246 29.80 12.58 8.86
N PHE A 247 28.48 12.57 9.00
CA PHE A 247 27.77 13.27 10.07
C PHE A 247 28.17 12.77 11.44
N ASP A 248 28.20 11.45 11.64
CA ASP A 248 28.61 10.85 12.91
C ASP A 248 30.06 11.17 13.28
N LEU A 249 30.95 11.22 12.28
CA LEU A 249 32.33 11.64 12.47
C LEU A 249 32.44 13.12 12.86
N CYS A 250 31.65 13.99 12.22
CA CYS A 250 31.65 15.43 12.47
C CYS A 250 30.73 15.85 13.63
N ARG A 251 30.12 14.88 14.33
CA ARG A 251 29.09 15.12 15.35
C ARG A 251 29.51 16.10 16.45
N SER A 252 30.79 16.09 16.84
CA SER A 252 31.34 16.97 17.88
C SER A 252 31.50 18.43 17.43
N ILE A 253 31.53 18.69 16.13
CA ILE A 253 31.70 20.03 15.53
C ILE A 253 30.44 20.46 14.75
N TYR A 254 29.37 19.67 14.78
CA TYR A 254 28.08 20.00 14.20
C TYR A 254 27.24 20.87 15.16
N GLU A 255 26.63 21.94 14.62
CA GLU A 255 25.96 22.98 15.43
C GLU A 255 24.46 22.72 15.69
N GLY A 256 23.92 21.60 15.22
CA GLY A 256 22.53 21.20 15.41
C GLY A 256 22.32 19.95 16.29
N PRO A 257 21.06 19.52 16.50
CA PRO A 257 20.74 18.29 17.23
C PRO A 257 21.20 17.01 16.49
N ALA A 258 21.32 15.90 17.22
CA ALA A 258 21.68 14.59 16.65
C ALA A 258 20.61 14.03 15.70
N THR A 259 19.36 14.47 15.90
CA THR A 259 18.23 14.10 15.05
C THR A 259 18.36 14.58 13.61
N ASP A 260 19.23 15.56 13.33
CA ASP A 260 19.45 16.05 11.96
C ASP A 260 20.16 15.05 11.06
N ALA A 261 20.76 14.00 11.64
CA ALA A 261 21.25 12.86 10.86
C ALA A 261 20.13 12.24 10.01
N GLU A 262 18.90 12.19 10.53
CA GLU A 262 17.74 11.69 9.79
C GLU A 262 17.39 12.61 8.61
N LEU A 263 17.44 13.93 8.81
CA LEU A 263 17.18 14.88 7.73
C LEU A 263 18.24 14.80 6.64
N LEU A 264 19.50 14.54 7.01
CA LEU A 264 20.58 14.29 6.07
C LEU A 264 20.38 12.99 5.29
N GLU A 265 20.06 11.90 5.98
CA GLU A 265 19.75 10.62 5.36
C GLU A 265 18.67 10.79 4.30
N TYR A 266 17.55 11.43 4.66
CA TYR A 266 16.44 11.62 3.74
C TYR A 266 16.71 12.65 2.63
N ALA A 267 17.47 13.70 2.91
CA ALA A 267 17.95 14.62 1.87
C ALA A 267 18.82 13.89 0.83
N ALA A 268 19.70 13.00 1.30
CA ALA A 268 20.54 12.15 0.45
C ALA A 268 19.73 11.10 -0.32
N LEU A 269 18.70 10.52 0.31
CA LEU A 269 17.80 9.61 -0.39
C LEU A 269 17.01 10.31 -1.51
N LEU A 270 16.66 11.58 -1.34
CA LEU A 270 15.80 12.33 -2.26
C LEU A 270 16.56 13.29 -3.19
N HIS A 271 17.90 13.37 -3.12
CA HIS A 271 18.65 14.43 -3.80
C HIS A 271 18.47 14.45 -5.33
N ASP A 272 18.20 13.29 -5.91
CA ASP A 272 18.14 13.05 -7.35
C ASP A 272 16.74 12.81 -7.93
N VAL A 273 15.69 12.90 -7.11
CA VAL A 273 14.31 12.65 -7.58
C VAL A 273 13.84 13.62 -8.66
N GLY A 274 14.51 14.77 -8.79
CA GLY A 274 14.29 15.76 -9.84
C GLY A 274 14.72 15.33 -11.24
N TYR A 275 15.53 14.27 -11.40
CA TYR A 275 15.94 13.76 -12.72
C TYR A 275 14.76 13.33 -13.60
N LEU A 276 13.62 12.97 -13.00
CA LEU A 276 12.40 12.65 -13.74
C LEU A 276 11.84 13.89 -14.49
N VAL A 277 12.19 15.10 -14.06
CA VAL A 277 11.73 16.36 -14.64
C VAL A 277 12.75 16.87 -15.67
N THR A 278 13.98 17.18 -15.22
CA THR A 278 15.08 17.59 -16.10
C THR A 278 16.41 17.10 -15.53
N HIS A 279 17.42 16.96 -16.38
CA HIS A 279 18.77 16.59 -15.96
C HIS A 279 19.57 17.78 -15.42
N ASP A 280 19.51 18.94 -16.09
CA ASP A 280 20.39 20.07 -15.77
C ASP A 280 20.02 20.75 -14.45
N GLU A 281 18.73 20.89 -14.18
CA GLU A 281 18.16 21.59 -13.01
C GLU A 281 17.54 20.60 -12.00
N HIS A 282 17.97 19.32 -12.00
CA HIS A 282 17.37 18.30 -11.14
C HIS A 282 17.42 18.67 -9.66
N ASN A 283 18.44 19.40 -9.18
CA ASN A 283 18.52 19.85 -7.79
C ASN A 283 17.43 20.86 -7.44
N GLU A 284 17.05 21.76 -8.36
CA GLU A 284 15.92 22.67 -8.19
C GLU A 284 14.59 21.90 -8.14
N HIS A 285 14.44 20.91 -9.00
CA HIS A 285 13.25 20.06 -9.03
C HIS A 285 13.16 19.13 -7.82
N SER A 286 14.27 18.54 -7.36
CA SER A 286 14.31 17.73 -6.14
C SER A 286 13.89 18.58 -4.93
N ARG A 287 14.42 19.80 -4.79
CA ARG A 287 13.97 20.76 -3.76
C ARG A 287 12.46 21.00 -3.84
N TYR A 288 11.95 21.33 -5.02
CA TYR A 288 10.52 21.60 -5.22
C TYR A 288 9.66 20.38 -4.85
N LEU A 289 10.06 19.19 -5.27
CA LEU A 289 9.35 17.95 -4.98
C LEU A 289 9.37 17.61 -3.49
N VAL A 290 10.50 17.77 -2.80
CA VAL A 290 10.63 17.54 -1.36
C VAL A 290 9.77 18.54 -0.57
N GLU A 291 9.80 19.83 -0.92
CA GLU A 291 9.03 20.89 -0.23
C GLU A 291 7.52 20.67 -0.33
N HIS A 292 7.06 20.07 -1.44
CA HIS A 292 5.63 19.90 -1.75
C HIS A 292 5.15 18.43 -1.70
N ALA A 293 5.95 17.52 -1.14
CA ALA A 293 5.69 16.08 -1.11
C ALA A 293 4.64 15.62 -0.08
N ASP A 294 4.15 16.52 0.80
CA ASP A 294 3.28 16.19 1.94
C ASP A 294 3.87 15.06 2.82
N LEU A 295 5.15 15.24 3.19
CA LEU A 295 5.92 14.27 3.97
C LEU A 295 5.35 14.13 5.38
N GLN A 296 4.85 12.93 5.67
CA GLN A 296 4.11 12.64 6.90
C GLN A 296 5.06 12.53 8.10
N GLY A 297 4.71 13.18 9.21
CA GLY A 297 5.49 13.14 10.44
C GLY A 297 6.65 14.15 10.52
N PHE A 298 6.82 15.02 9.51
CA PHE A 298 7.77 16.12 9.52
C PHE A 298 7.12 17.45 9.90
N ARG A 299 7.87 18.30 10.59
CA ARG A 299 7.53 19.71 10.76
C ARG A 299 7.90 20.48 9.51
N SER A 300 7.20 21.58 9.23
CA SER A 300 7.49 22.44 8.07
C SER A 300 8.94 22.93 8.05
N GLU A 301 9.52 23.26 9.21
CA GLU A 301 10.94 23.65 9.30
C GLU A 301 11.91 22.52 8.91
N GLU A 302 11.59 21.27 9.24
CA GLU A 302 12.40 20.10 8.89
C GLU A 302 12.33 19.84 7.39
N VAL A 303 11.14 19.96 6.80
CA VAL A 303 10.94 19.85 5.35
C VAL A 303 11.76 20.90 4.61
N SER A 304 11.70 22.17 5.03
CA SER A 304 12.46 23.24 4.37
C SER A 304 13.97 23.05 4.50
N MET A 305 14.47 22.61 5.66
CA MET A 305 15.90 22.31 5.82
C MET A 305 16.34 21.13 4.95
N MET A 306 15.55 20.06 4.90
CA MET A 306 15.82 18.88 4.06
C MET A 306 15.78 19.24 2.57
N ALA A 307 14.77 19.98 2.13
CA ALA A 307 14.64 20.44 0.74
C ALA A 307 15.83 21.32 0.33
N LEU A 308 16.32 22.20 1.22
CA LEU A 308 17.49 23.03 0.95
C LEU A 308 18.80 22.23 0.99
N ALA A 309 18.96 21.27 1.91
CA ALA A 309 20.10 20.35 1.89
C ALA A 309 20.15 19.57 0.56
N THR A 310 19.00 19.05 0.12
CA THR A 310 18.82 18.46 -1.21
C THR A 310 19.11 19.45 -2.33
N TYR A 311 18.69 20.72 -2.24
CA TYR A 311 18.96 21.71 -3.30
C TYR A 311 20.46 21.98 -3.49
N TYR A 312 21.19 22.10 -2.39
CA TYR A 312 22.60 22.48 -2.35
C TYR A 312 23.57 21.28 -2.44
N HIS A 313 23.07 20.06 -2.69
CA HIS A 313 23.91 18.88 -2.96
C HIS A 313 24.79 19.06 -4.22
N ARG A 314 24.45 20.02 -5.08
CA ARG A 314 25.25 20.47 -6.22
C ARG A 314 24.92 21.92 -6.56
N GLY A 315 25.65 22.50 -7.51
CA GLY A 315 25.37 23.85 -7.98
C GLY A 315 25.77 24.92 -6.93
N PRO A 316 24.95 25.98 -6.73
CA PRO A 316 25.32 27.15 -5.94
C PRO A 316 25.52 26.81 -4.45
N PHE A 317 26.21 27.71 -3.74
CA PHE A 317 26.39 27.60 -2.29
C PHE A 317 25.28 28.34 -1.53
N PRO A 318 25.00 27.98 -0.27
CA PRO A 318 23.93 28.60 0.51
C PRO A 318 24.31 30.03 0.96
N GLU A 319 23.76 31.03 0.26
CA GLU A 319 23.91 32.45 0.56
C GLU A 319 22.64 33.03 1.16
N SER A 320 22.76 33.94 2.13
CA SER A 320 21.59 34.57 2.78
C SER A 320 20.76 35.46 1.85
N SER A 321 21.25 35.73 0.64
CA SER A 321 20.54 36.41 -0.46
C SER A 321 19.53 35.52 -1.18
N ASP A 322 19.68 34.20 -1.10
CA ASP A 322 18.75 33.22 -1.68
C ASP A 322 17.38 33.32 -1.00
N GLU A 323 16.31 33.31 -1.80
CA GLU A 323 14.94 33.53 -1.33
C GLU A 323 14.50 32.52 -0.27
N TYR A 324 14.85 31.24 -0.44
CA TYR A 324 14.39 30.17 0.41
C TYR A 324 15.32 30.02 1.62
N PHE A 325 16.63 30.06 1.41
CA PHE A 325 17.62 29.94 2.48
C PHE A 325 17.61 31.17 3.40
N GLY A 326 17.44 32.38 2.85
CA GLY A 326 17.38 33.63 3.60
C GLY A 326 16.20 33.71 4.58
N ARG A 327 15.15 32.89 4.41
CA ARG A 327 14.01 32.79 5.33
C ARG A 327 14.33 32.01 6.61
N LEU A 328 15.36 31.18 6.59
CA LEU A 328 15.77 30.40 7.75
C LEU A 328 16.44 31.30 8.80
N SER A 329 16.29 30.95 10.08
CA SER A 329 17.08 31.59 11.15
C SER A 329 18.57 31.34 10.97
N PRO A 330 19.48 32.18 11.52
CA PRO A 330 20.92 31.97 11.40
C PRO A 330 21.40 30.58 11.85
N ALA A 331 20.80 30.02 12.90
CA ALA A 331 21.12 28.67 13.39
C ALA A 331 20.68 27.58 12.39
N GLN A 332 19.51 27.74 11.76
CA GLN A 332 19.04 26.83 10.70
C GLN A 332 19.87 26.96 9.42
N GLN A 333 20.27 28.18 9.05
CA GLN A 333 21.17 28.43 7.92
C GLN A 333 22.50 27.68 8.09
N GLN A 334 23.09 27.76 9.28
CA GLN A 334 24.34 27.06 9.58
C GLN A 334 24.18 25.53 9.55
N ARG A 335 23.08 25.01 10.12
CA ARG A 335 22.75 23.57 10.02
C ARG A 335 22.62 23.12 8.56
N VAL A 336 21.90 23.86 7.71
CA VAL A 336 21.75 23.52 6.28
C VAL A 336 23.09 23.55 5.56
N ARG A 337 23.97 24.53 5.83
CA ARG A 337 25.33 24.54 5.26
C ARG A 337 26.13 23.30 5.64
N GLN A 338 26.10 22.91 6.91
CA GLN A 338 26.79 21.72 7.38
C GLN A 338 26.21 20.43 6.77
N LEU A 339 24.88 20.29 6.73
CA LEU A 339 24.22 19.13 6.11
C LEU A 339 24.51 19.03 4.61
N ALA A 340 24.37 20.14 3.88
CA ALA A 340 24.67 20.19 2.45
C ALA A 340 26.16 19.92 2.17
N GLY A 341 27.07 20.46 2.99
CA GLY A 341 28.50 20.18 2.87
C GLY A 341 28.83 18.69 2.99
N LEU A 342 28.24 18.00 3.96
CA LEU A 342 28.39 16.54 4.12
C LEU A 342 27.81 15.78 2.92
N LEU A 343 26.62 16.18 2.45
CA LEU A 343 25.95 15.56 1.31
C LEU A 343 26.76 15.73 0.02
N ARG A 344 27.34 16.90 -0.23
CA ARG A 344 28.20 17.17 -1.39
C ARG A 344 29.45 16.28 -1.42
N VAL A 345 30.08 16.07 -0.27
CA VAL A 345 31.23 15.18 -0.17
C VAL A 345 30.81 13.73 -0.44
N ALA A 346 29.70 13.29 0.15
CA ALA A 346 29.16 11.94 -0.08
C ALA A 346 28.80 11.69 -1.56
N GLU A 347 28.16 12.66 -2.21
CA GLU A 347 27.83 12.64 -3.64
C GLU A 347 29.09 12.58 -4.51
N GLY A 348 30.12 13.38 -4.19
CA GLY A 348 31.41 13.31 -4.88
C GLY A 348 32.08 11.93 -4.79
N LEU A 349 31.92 11.24 -3.65
CA LEU A 349 32.49 9.91 -3.43
C LEU A 349 31.76 8.79 -4.20
N ASP A 350 30.54 9.01 -4.69
CA ASP A 350 29.83 8.09 -5.59
C ASP A 350 29.56 8.71 -6.97
N ARG A 351 30.44 9.61 -7.42
CA ARG A 351 30.25 10.37 -8.67
C ARG A 351 30.04 9.48 -9.91
N SER A 352 30.55 8.25 -9.90
CA SER A 352 30.38 7.29 -10.99
C SER A 352 29.07 6.49 -10.93
N HIS A 353 28.34 6.54 -9.81
CA HIS A 353 27.16 5.73 -9.49
C HIS A 353 27.43 4.21 -9.50
N PHE A 354 28.72 3.81 -9.51
CA PHE A 354 29.12 2.39 -9.49
C PHE A 354 29.41 1.86 -8.09
N GLN A 355 29.23 2.68 -7.05
CA GLN A 355 29.61 2.37 -5.67
C GLN A 355 31.05 1.86 -5.65
N ASN A 356 31.94 2.63 -6.32
CA ASN A 356 33.35 2.27 -6.48
C ASN A 356 34.04 2.28 -5.12
N VAL A 357 33.73 3.27 -4.30
CA VAL A 357 34.12 3.31 -2.89
C VAL A 357 33.34 2.24 -2.13
N VAL A 358 34.04 1.34 -1.45
CA VAL A 358 33.46 0.21 -0.72
C VAL A 358 33.74 0.23 0.77
N ALA A 359 34.66 1.07 1.23
CA ALA A 359 34.91 1.33 2.64
C ALA A 359 35.63 2.67 2.81
N LEU A 360 35.43 3.28 3.97
CA LEU A 360 35.97 4.58 4.32
C LEU A 360 36.70 4.49 5.65
N ARG A 361 37.97 4.88 5.65
CA ARG A 361 38.69 5.17 6.88
C ARG A 361 38.82 6.67 7.02
N ALA A 362 38.32 7.22 8.11
CA ALA A 362 38.32 8.67 8.30
C ALA A 362 39.05 9.08 9.58
N ARG A 363 39.69 10.24 9.52
CA ARG A 363 40.33 10.88 10.67
C ARG A 363 40.01 12.38 10.64
N LEU A 364 39.27 12.83 11.65
CA LEU A 364 38.99 14.24 11.88
C LEU A 364 40.04 14.81 12.86
N THR A 365 40.70 15.89 12.47
CA THR A 365 41.63 16.67 13.30
C THR A 365 41.06 18.08 13.54
N GLU A 366 41.81 18.92 14.25
CA GLU A 366 41.46 20.33 14.44
C GLU A 366 41.54 21.17 13.15
N GLU A 367 42.22 20.68 12.11
CA GLU A 367 42.44 21.45 10.87
C GLU A 367 41.88 20.75 9.63
N THR A 368 41.74 19.42 9.65
CA THR A 368 41.48 18.63 8.45
C THR A 368 40.61 17.41 8.72
N LEU A 369 39.67 17.14 7.82
CA LEU A 369 39.05 15.84 7.64
C LEU A 369 39.84 15.05 6.59
N HIS A 370 40.50 13.97 7.01
CA HIS A 370 41.19 13.04 6.11
C HIS A 370 40.32 11.82 5.85
N LEU A 371 40.02 11.57 4.58
CA LEU A 371 39.29 10.40 4.08
C LEU A 371 40.23 9.51 3.28
N LEU A 372 40.31 8.23 3.67
CA LEU A 372 41.06 7.19 3.00
C LEU A 372 40.07 6.18 2.41
N LEU A 373 40.07 6.07 1.08
CA LEU A 373 39.09 5.29 0.32
C LEU A 373 39.60 3.89 0.00
N ALA A 374 38.86 2.84 0.35
CA ALA A 374 39.02 1.54 -0.30
C ALA A 374 38.04 1.43 -1.46
N THR A 375 38.55 1.04 -2.63
CA THR A 375 37.79 1.05 -3.88
C THR A 375 37.87 -0.27 -4.63
N LYS A 376 36.84 -0.57 -5.44
CA LYS A 376 36.81 -1.75 -6.33
C LYS A 376 37.76 -1.58 -7.52
N GLY A 377 37.97 -0.34 -7.95
CA GLY A 377 38.82 0.04 -9.06
C GLY A 377 39.49 1.40 -8.84
N ASP A 378 40.00 1.99 -9.91
CA ASP A 378 40.67 3.29 -9.89
C ASP A 378 39.72 4.39 -9.39
N PRO A 379 40.03 5.09 -8.28
CA PRO A 379 39.14 6.08 -7.68
C PRO A 379 39.44 7.53 -8.07
N GLN A 380 40.21 7.76 -9.15
CA GLN A 380 40.55 9.13 -9.59
C GLN A 380 39.34 10.05 -9.71
N LEU A 381 38.21 9.54 -10.23
CA LEU A 381 36.99 10.33 -10.39
C LEU A 381 36.37 10.68 -9.04
N GLU A 382 36.24 9.72 -8.13
CA GLU A 382 35.65 9.91 -6.80
C GLU A 382 36.52 10.83 -5.93
N VAL A 383 37.84 10.66 -5.98
CA VAL A 383 38.80 11.52 -5.25
C VAL A 383 38.70 12.96 -5.76
N TRP A 384 38.80 13.16 -7.08
CA TRP A 384 38.71 14.48 -7.67
C TRP A 384 37.36 15.14 -7.38
N ALA A 385 36.25 14.42 -7.55
CA ALA A 385 34.91 14.97 -7.35
C ALA A 385 34.66 15.33 -5.88
N ALA A 386 35.04 14.48 -4.92
CA ALA A 386 34.88 14.77 -3.50
C ALA A 386 35.72 15.98 -3.06
N GLN A 387 36.94 16.14 -3.59
CA GLN A 387 37.78 17.32 -3.32
C GLN A 387 37.18 18.60 -3.93
N GLU A 388 36.77 18.55 -5.20
CA GLU A 388 36.17 19.69 -5.91
C GLU A 388 34.87 20.15 -5.23
N GLN A 389 34.02 19.21 -4.80
CA GLN A 389 32.76 19.51 -4.12
C GLN A 389 32.92 19.83 -2.63
N GLY A 390 34.11 19.64 -2.07
CA GLY A 390 34.42 19.78 -0.64
C GLY A 390 34.40 21.20 -0.10
N ALA A 391 34.51 22.24 -0.93
CA ALA A 391 34.62 23.62 -0.46
C ALA A 391 33.45 24.10 0.42
N LEU A 392 32.23 23.58 0.20
CA LEU A 392 31.11 23.87 1.11
C LEU A 392 31.30 23.21 2.47
N PHE A 393 31.81 21.98 2.53
CA PHE A 393 32.17 21.33 3.78
C PHE A 393 33.27 22.13 4.50
N GLU A 394 34.31 22.55 3.77
CA GLU A 394 35.43 23.26 4.37
C GLU A 394 35.01 24.59 5.02
N SER A 395 34.18 25.36 4.31
CA SER A 395 33.64 26.61 4.85
C SER A 395 32.62 26.41 5.97
N ALA A 396 31.80 25.34 5.93
CA ALA A 396 30.76 25.10 6.93
C ALA A 396 31.29 24.52 8.25
N PHE A 397 32.39 23.76 8.21
CA PHE A 397 32.99 23.11 9.39
C PHE A 397 34.31 23.74 9.83
N ASP A 398 34.85 24.70 9.07
CA ASP A 398 36.17 25.29 9.30
C ASP A 398 37.27 24.20 9.35
N ARG A 399 37.21 23.23 8.43
CA ARG A 399 38.14 22.10 8.32
C ARG A 399 38.45 21.84 6.87
N SER A 400 39.73 21.79 6.51
CA SER A 400 40.13 21.35 5.16
C SER A 400 39.73 19.90 4.88
N LEU A 401 39.51 19.54 3.62
CA LEU A 401 39.17 18.18 3.19
C LEU A 401 40.34 17.57 2.42
N ARG A 402 40.79 16.39 2.83
CA ARG A 402 41.75 15.59 2.06
C ARG A 402 41.16 14.21 1.79
N VAL A 403 41.18 13.80 0.53
CA VAL A 403 40.67 12.53 0.06
C VAL A 403 41.78 11.82 -0.68
N GLU A 404 42.13 10.61 -0.26
CA GLU A 404 43.19 9.82 -0.86
C GLU A 404 42.78 8.35 -0.95
N PRO A 405 43.19 7.62 -2.00
CA PRO A 405 42.98 6.18 -2.06
C PRO A 405 43.86 5.45 -1.04
N THR A 406 43.40 4.31 -0.56
CA THR A 406 44.18 3.42 0.30
C THR A 406 43.95 1.96 -0.09
N GLU A 407 44.97 1.13 0.09
CA GLU A 407 44.80 -0.33 0.05
C GLU A 407 44.33 -0.81 1.42
N ILE A 408 43.04 -1.08 1.59
CA ILE A 408 42.57 -1.83 2.77
C ILE A 408 42.83 -3.31 2.50
N HIS A 409 43.96 -3.81 2.99
CA HIS A 409 44.20 -5.25 3.01
C HIS A 409 43.17 -5.91 3.94
N ALA A 410 42.25 -6.67 3.37
CA ALA A 410 41.40 -7.56 4.15
C ALA A 410 42.31 -8.48 4.98
N ARG A 411 42.29 -8.35 6.31
CA ARG A 411 42.95 -9.31 7.19
C ARG A 411 42.21 -10.64 7.04
N THR A 412 42.63 -11.47 6.10
CA THR A 412 42.34 -12.90 6.17
C THR A 412 43.01 -13.41 7.44
N HIS A 413 42.22 -13.81 8.43
CA HIS A 413 42.71 -14.55 9.60
C HIS A 413 43.26 -15.92 9.16
N GLU A 414 44.41 -15.94 8.49
CA GLU A 414 45.27 -17.10 8.32
C GLU A 414 46.38 -17.02 9.37
N GLY A 415 46.08 -17.42 10.61
CA GLY A 415 47.08 -17.23 11.66
C GLY A 415 46.79 -17.76 13.04
N ASN A 416 45.91 -18.74 13.24
CA ASN A 416 46.06 -19.74 14.31
C ASN A 416 44.99 -20.84 14.20
N ARG A 417 45.30 -21.94 13.51
CA ARG A 417 44.58 -23.20 13.73
C ARG A 417 45.54 -24.14 14.48
N PRO A 418 45.23 -24.54 15.73
CA PRO A 418 46.02 -25.58 16.38
C PRO A 418 45.82 -26.89 15.60
N LYS A 419 46.93 -27.61 15.37
CA LYS A 419 46.95 -28.90 14.66
C LYS A 419 45.93 -29.86 15.28
N ARG A 420 44.85 -30.16 14.55
CA ARG A 420 43.92 -31.24 14.94
C ARG A 420 44.60 -32.59 14.71
N ALA A 421 45.02 -33.23 15.80
CA ALA A 421 45.22 -34.67 15.83
C ALA A 421 43.87 -35.35 15.50
N GLY A 422 43.92 -36.30 14.57
CA GLY A 422 42.73 -36.87 13.94
C GLY A 422 41.80 -37.59 14.90
N HIS A 423 40.50 -37.62 14.60
CA HIS A 423 39.56 -38.64 15.04
C HIS A 423 38.36 -38.72 14.07
N ARG A 424 37.89 -39.95 13.87
CA ARG A 424 36.94 -40.44 12.86
C ARG A 424 35.59 -39.68 12.80
N ARG A 425 35.03 -39.56 11.59
CA ARG A 425 33.63 -39.15 11.34
C ARG A 425 32.65 -40.04 12.12
N ARG A 426 31.70 -39.45 12.84
CA ARG A 426 30.48 -40.11 13.34
C ARG A 426 29.24 -39.48 12.69
N SER A 427 28.23 -40.32 12.44
CA SER A 427 26.99 -40.01 11.73
C SER A 427 25.92 -39.33 12.62
N PRO A 428 24.86 -38.73 12.04
CA PRO A 428 23.94 -37.79 12.72
C PRO A 428 22.89 -38.41 13.69
N ARG A 429 23.25 -39.38 14.55
CA ARG A 429 22.26 -40.04 15.44
C ARG A 429 22.49 -39.98 16.95
N ASP A 430 23.46 -39.22 17.46
CA ASP A 430 23.74 -39.18 18.90
C ASP A 430 23.80 -37.75 19.46
N TRP A 431 22.66 -37.10 19.69
CA TRP A 431 22.61 -35.90 20.54
C TRP A 431 21.51 -36.04 21.62
N PRO A 432 21.81 -35.75 22.90
CA PRO A 432 20.79 -35.73 23.97
C PRO A 432 19.94 -34.44 23.89
N PRO A 433 18.72 -34.42 24.45
CA PRO A 433 17.80 -33.30 24.32
C PRO A 433 18.20 -32.13 25.23
N VAL A 434 18.11 -30.90 24.71
CA VAL A 434 18.25 -29.66 25.48
C VAL A 434 16.89 -29.30 26.14
N PRO A 435 16.81 -28.96 27.44
CA PRO A 435 15.55 -28.66 28.11
C PRO A 435 15.06 -27.22 27.87
N GLY A 436 13.80 -27.11 27.46
CA GLY A 436 12.79 -26.19 27.99
C GLY A 436 13.02 -24.67 27.92
N ARG A 437 12.35 -24.01 26.95
CA ARG A 437 11.29 -23.03 27.26
C ARG A 437 10.30 -22.89 26.09
N ALA A 438 9.04 -23.18 26.45
CA ALA A 438 7.73 -22.99 25.83
C ALA A 438 7.64 -22.60 24.34
N ARG A 439 7.11 -23.55 23.55
CA ARG A 439 6.42 -23.30 22.27
C ARG A 439 5.00 -22.81 22.55
N PRO A 440 4.44 -21.82 21.81
CA PRO A 440 3.01 -21.75 21.61
C PRO A 440 2.60 -22.90 20.68
N LYS A 441 1.48 -23.55 21.00
CA LYS A 441 0.93 -24.72 20.34
C LYS A 441 0.67 -24.45 18.85
N ARG A 442 1.25 -25.27 17.96
CA ARG A 442 0.72 -25.47 16.61
C ARG A 442 -0.41 -26.48 16.70
N GLY A 443 -1.62 -26.03 16.46
CA GLY A 443 -2.76 -26.88 16.12
C GLY A 443 -3.58 -26.13 15.09
N ILE A 444 -3.66 -26.71 13.88
CA ILE A 444 -4.61 -26.38 12.80
C ILE A 444 -4.22 -25.03 12.14
N TRP A 445 -3.72 -24.95 10.91
CA TRP A 445 -4.43 -25.14 9.65
C TRP A 445 -3.45 -25.55 8.53
N MET A 446 -3.73 -26.68 7.88
CA MET A 446 -3.27 -26.96 6.53
C MET A 446 -4.48 -27.51 5.77
N ALA A 447 -5.16 -26.64 5.03
CA ALA A 447 -6.04 -26.99 3.93
C ALA A 447 -6.22 -25.74 3.06
N LEU A 448 -6.28 -25.94 1.75
CA LEU A 448 -6.40 -24.94 0.67
C LEU A 448 -5.06 -24.37 0.16
N PHE A 449 -4.40 -25.15 -0.70
CA PHE A 449 -3.87 -24.70 -1.99
C PHE A 449 -3.57 -25.96 -2.83
N SER A 450 -4.61 -26.55 -3.42
CA SER A 450 -4.46 -27.51 -4.51
C SER A 450 -4.58 -26.75 -5.82
N GLY A 451 -3.45 -26.50 -6.48
CA GLY A 451 -3.46 -25.92 -7.82
C GLY A 451 -2.11 -25.36 -8.24
N SER A 452 -1.38 -26.13 -9.04
CA SER A 452 -0.20 -25.75 -9.82
C SER A 452 1.15 -25.66 -9.08
N ARG A 453 1.88 -26.79 -9.09
CA ARG A 453 3.27 -26.94 -8.58
C ARG A 453 4.32 -26.11 -9.36
N THR A 454 3.93 -25.40 -10.41
CA THR A 454 4.83 -24.63 -11.26
C THR A 454 5.00 -23.17 -10.81
N LEU A 455 4.02 -22.59 -10.11
CA LEU A 455 4.15 -21.25 -9.51
C LEU A 455 4.98 -21.27 -8.21
N ALA A 456 4.84 -22.31 -7.38
CA ALA A 456 5.53 -22.39 -6.08
C ALA A 456 7.08 -22.42 -6.19
N ARG A 457 7.64 -22.87 -7.32
CA ARG A 457 9.09 -22.84 -7.57
C ARG A 457 9.60 -21.47 -8.04
N ARG A 458 8.75 -20.65 -8.67
CA ARG A 458 9.06 -19.26 -9.05
C ARG A 458 8.86 -18.31 -7.85
N PHE A 459 7.85 -18.59 -7.02
CA PHE A 459 7.57 -17.88 -5.77
C PHE A 459 8.70 -17.99 -4.74
N LYS A 460 9.39 -19.13 -4.67
CA LYS A 460 10.50 -19.31 -3.72
C LYS A 460 11.79 -18.60 -4.15
N SER A 461 12.02 -18.45 -5.45
CA SER A 461 13.20 -17.73 -5.97
C SER A 461 13.00 -16.21 -6.03
N GLU A 462 11.78 -15.71 -6.19
CA GLU A 462 11.49 -14.27 -6.22
C GLU A 462 11.20 -13.68 -4.83
N SER A 463 10.63 -14.46 -3.88
CA SER A 463 10.41 -13.96 -2.50
C SER A 463 11.67 -13.92 -1.64
N GLU A 464 12.68 -14.75 -1.93
CA GLU A 464 13.99 -14.70 -1.27
C GLU A 464 14.86 -13.56 -1.83
N ALA A 465 14.53 -13.03 -3.02
CA ALA A 465 15.23 -11.87 -3.61
C ALA A 465 14.59 -10.51 -3.23
N SER A 466 13.29 -10.46 -2.93
CA SER A 466 12.57 -9.19 -2.69
C SER A 466 12.48 -8.74 -1.22
N ALA A 467 13.16 -9.43 -0.29
CA ALA A 467 13.15 -9.10 1.14
C ALA A 467 14.55 -8.86 1.73
N ALA A 468 15.57 -8.72 0.90
CA ALA A 468 16.86 -8.17 1.31
C ALA A 468 16.81 -6.65 1.16
N MET A 469 16.14 -5.97 2.09
CA MET A 469 16.55 -4.59 2.40
C MET A 469 17.95 -4.73 2.99
N VAL A 470 18.97 -4.56 2.15
CA VAL A 470 20.33 -4.35 2.61
C VAL A 470 20.33 -2.92 3.16
N THR A 471 19.99 -2.77 4.45
CA THR A 471 20.66 -1.71 5.21
C THR A 471 22.15 -2.02 5.05
N LEU A 472 22.87 -1.17 4.32
CA LEU A 472 24.31 -1.11 4.41
C LEU A 472 24.62 -0.64 5.85
N ASP A 473 24.53 -1.57 6.79
CA ASP A 473 25.07 -1.39 8.14
C ASP A 473 26.58 -1.48 7.98
N TRP A 474 27.22 -0.32 7.96
CA TRP A 474 28.67 -0.26 8.08
C TRP A 474 29.06 -0.68 9.50
N ASP A 475 29.93 -1.69 9.64
CA ASP A 475 30.47 -2.11 10.93
C ASP A 475 31.47 -1.06 11.41
N ILE A 476 31.07 -0.21 12.36
CA ILE A 476 31.92 0.88 12.87
C ILE A 476 32.88 0.35 13.95
N GLU A 477 34.16 0.18 13.62
CA GLU A 477 35.23 -0.05 14.61
C GLU A 477 35.91 1.28 14.99
N ARG A 478 35.95 1.58 16.30
CA ARG A 478 36.67 2.74 16.86
C ARG A 478 37.91 2.29 17.63
N THR A 479 39.08 2.67 17.16
CA THR A 479 40.37 2.48 17.88
C THR A 479 41.24 3.73 17.72
N ASP A 480 41.75 4.28 18.82
CA ASP A 480 42.79 5.32 18.87
C ASP A 480 42.67 6.47 17.83
N GLY A 481 41.52 7.15 17.83
CA GLY A 481 41.30 8.33 16.95
C GLY A 481 41.12 7.99 15.47
N VAL A 482 40.86 6.72 15.15
CA VAL A 482 40.55 6.22 13.81
C VAL A 482 39.20 5.51 13.85
N THR A 483 38.30 5.90 12.93
CA THR A 483 37.04 5.21 12.69
C THR A 483 37.16 4.43 11.37
N LEU A 484 36.93 3.12 11.44
CA LEU A 484 36.86 2.20 10.30
C LEU A 484 35.39 1.84 10.06
N VAL A 485 34.96 1.94 8.80
CA VAL A 485 33.60 1.71 8.32
C VAL A 485 33.67 0.94 7.02
#